data_AF-A0AAP2Z4F7-F1
#
_entry.id   AF-A0AAP2Z4F7-F1
#
_cell.length_a   1.000
_cell.length_b   1.000
_cell.length_c   1.000
_cell.angle_alpha   90.00
_cell.angle_beta   90.00
_cell.angle_gamma   90.00
#
_symmetry.space_group_name_H-M   'P 1'
#
loop_
_entity.id
_entity.type
_entity.pdbx_description
1 polymer ?
#
loop_
_entity_poly.entity_id
_entity_poly.type
_entity_poly.pdbx_seq_one_letter_code
_entity_poly.pdbx_strand_id
1 'polypeptide(L)'
;MPEEIIQPLDYYAGLIDAIGRVNFEVKKTDHRVIGYDVRPSLVFHVGQQDFLDALLGTFFEDHGIGYTFRREGTKSRFMLVEDNESFRKLQAIFDGQLVQLSTELSFIVDSYLPARHSGELAAKYGHLQLMKAIADLQPERAANDNTKHTAGSFAREFDIELASVSRLEIPSASYRPELTADYLSGFFDGRGWCSVAISENETFSVGYSCTPRVELTRPHANPALKRLVSEFLDAQGIHANFYSQGGKLSVVVTELETIPMLFELLLETLWERREQVAYFSDVILPRFHRNDHHTKQGLYEISTLAEPLFRSTTGKQRQYDASYFEERWGDELVVRERATLIEDSQTDDAVRAPPETYLPAIDTDADRRSPDSAFRRAVLERYGHNCAITGLGDTRLLEVAHIVPWAADSDGRDDPSNAVVLNPLHHEAYDRGLFVIDTEYRVHVAPELDDEYLDEQLASYDGTRLEFPEGAGPDRAALEARNDEVRWWQETSATRI
;
A
#
# COMPACT_ATOMS: atom_id res chain seq x y z
N MET A 1 39.56 -9.70 -11.38
CA MET A 1 38.12 -9.99 -11.30
C MET A 1 37.66 -9.36 -10.01
N PRO A 2 36.76 -8.36 -10.01
CA PRO A 2 36.08 -8.03 -8.76
C PRO A 2 35.41 -9.32 -8.28
N GLU A 3 35.42 -9.57 -6.97
CA GLU A 3 34.63 -10.67 -6.38
C GLU A 3 33.20 -10.59 -6.94
N GLU A 4 32.64 -11.71 -7.40
CA GLU A 4 31.23 -11.77 -7.79
C GLU A 4 30.41 -11.38 -6.55
N ILE A 5 29.90 -10.14 -6.54
CA ILE A 5 29.06 -9.64 -5.46
C ILE A 5 27.69 -10.30 -5.65
N ILE A 6 27.52 -11.46 -5.03
CA ILE A 6 26.25 -12.19 -4.99
C ILE A 6 25.43 -11.64 -3.82
N GLN A 7 24.27 -11.07 -4.11
CA GLN A 7 23.34 -10.63 -3.05
C GLN A 7 22.72 -11.85 -2.34
N PRO A 8 22.28 -11.69 -1.07
CA PRO A 8 21.54 -12.74 -0.38
C PRO A 8 20.29 -13.16 -1.16
N LEU A 9 19.89 -14.42 -1.06
CA LEU A 9 18.69 -14.92 -1.74
C LEU A 9 17.44 -14.12 -1.36
N ASP A 10 17.37 -13.67 -0.10
CA ASP A 10 16.29 -12.83 0.42
C ASP A 10 16.17 -11.50 -0.33
N TYR A 11 17.29 -10.87 -0.70
CA TYR A 11 17.29 -9.68 -1.53
C TYR A 11 16.63 -9.95 -2.88
N TYR A 12 16.99 -11.05 -3.54
CA TYR A 12 16.35 -11.42 -4.81
C TYR A 12 14.86 -11.74 -4.65
N ALA A 13 14.46 -12.37 -3.54
CA ALA A 13 13.05 -12.60 -3.24
C ALA A 13 12.28 -11.27 -3.14
N GLY A 14 12.82 -10.30 -2.38
CA GLY A 14 12.24 -8.97 -2.26
C GLY A 14 12.17 -8.20 -3.57
N LEU A 15 13.23 -8.27 -4.38
CA LEU A 15 13.27 -7.65 -5.70
C LEU A 15 12.23 -8.28 -6.65
N ILE A 16 12.18 -9.60 -6.72
CA ILE A 16 11.20 -10.33 -7.55
C ILE A 16 9.76 -10.00 -7.11
N ASP A 17 9.50 -9.99 -5.81
CA ASP A 17 8.21 -9.58 -5.25
C ASP A 17 7.94 -8.08 -5.35
N ALA A 18 8.94 -7.25 -5.65
CA ALA A 18 8.75 -5.84 -5.96
C ALA A 18 8.43 -5.62 -7.44
N ILE A 19 9.15 -6.22 -8.38
CA ILE A 19 9.04 -5.88 -9.82
C ILE A 19 8.41 -6.95 -10.71
N GLY A 20 8.30 -8.19 -10.23
CA GLY A 20 7.74 -9.32 -10.96
C GLY A 20 6.20 -9.34 -10.97
N ARG A 21 5.63 -9.80 -12.08
CA ARG A 21 4.18 -10.01 -12.25
C ARG A 21 3.90 -11.23 -13.12
N VAL A 22 3.08 -12.14 -12.63
CA VAL A 22 2.57 -13.26 -13.44
C VAL A 22 1.44 -12.77 -14.34
N ASN A 23 1.47 -13.17 -15.61
CA ASN A 23 0.44 -12.93 -16.60
C ASN A 23 0.02 -14.24 -17.26
N PHE A 24 -1.28 -14.44 -17.45
CA PHE A 24 -1.81 -15.55 -18.23
C PHE A 24 -2.32 -15.01 -19.57
N GLU A 25 -1.53 -15.17 -20.63
CA GLU A 25 -1.87 -14.70 -21.96
C GLU A 25 -2.76 -15.72 -22.68
N VAL A 26 -3.97 -15.30 -23.07
CA VAL A 26 -4.87 -16.11 -23.88
C VAL A 26 -4.60 -15.84 -25.36
N LYS A 27 -4.20 -16.87 -26.10
CA LYS A 27 -3.95 -16.81 -27.55
C LYS A 27 -4.98 -17.62 -28.30
N LYS A 28 -5.53 -17.06 -29.37
CA LYS A 28 -6.30 -17.82 -30.35
C LYS A 28 -5.34 -18.66 -31.19
N THR A 29 -5.68 -19.93 -31.42
CA THR A 29 -4.81 -20.88 -32.12
C THR A 29 -5.62 -21.85 -32.97
N ASP A 30 -5.14 -22.19 -34.17
CA ASP A 30 -5.83 -23.12 -35.07
C ASP A 30 -5.52 -24.61 -34.78
N HIS A 31 -4.53 -24.89 -33.92
CA HIS A 31 -4.03 -26.24 -33.66
C HIS A 31 -4.57 -26.87 -32.37
N ARG A 32 -5.43 -26.17 -31.63
CA ARG A 32 -6.11 -26.69 -30.43
C ARG A 32 -7.59 -26.91 -30.74
N VAL A 33 -8.17 -27.98 -30.19
CA VAL A 33 -9.58 -28.36 -30.42
C VAL A 33 -10.55 -27.24 -30.07
N ILE A 34 -10.27 -26.51 -28.99
CA ILE A 34 -11.10 -25.38 -28.53
C ILE A 34 -10.73 -24.03 -29.15
N GLY A 35 -9.68 -23.97 -29.98
CA GLY A 35 -9.27 -22.72 -30.65
C GLY A 35 -8.47 -21.74 -29.79
N TYR A 36 -8.12 -22.08 -28.54
CA TYR A 36 -7.39 -21.21 -27.61
C TYR A 36 -6.28 -21.95 -26.86
N ASP A 37 -5.22 -21.23 -26.51
CA ASP A 37 -4.13 -21.64 -25.62
C ASP A 37 -3.91 -20.55 -24.56
N VAL A 38 -3.72 -20.94 -23.30
CA VAL A 38 -3.39 -20.02 -22.22
C VAL A 38 -1.95 -20.27 -21.81
N ARG A 39 -1.11 -19.24 -21.80
CA ARG A 39 0.31 -19.36 -21.44
C ARG A 39 0.67 -18.42 -20.29
N PRO A 40 1.21 -18.94 -19.17
CA PRO A 40 1.78 -18.10 -18.15
C PRO A 40 3.07 -17.44 -18.66
N SER A 41 3.32 -16.24 -18.17
CA SER A 41 4.60 -15.54 -18.30
C SER A 41 4.85 -14.78 -17.01
N LEU A 42 6.08 -14.80 -16.51
CA LEU A 42 6.51 -13.95 -15.42
C LEU A 42 7.28 -12.78 -16.02
N VAL A 43 6.76 -11.58 -15.82
CA VAL A 43 7.27 -10.34 -16.41
C VAL A 43 7.88 -9.47 -15.32
N PHE A 44 9.11 -9.02 -15.53
CA PHE A 44 9.80 -8.10 -14.66
C PHE A 44 9.85 -6.71 -15.28
N HIS A 45 9.29 -5.74 -14.56
CA HIS A 45 9.26 -4.34 -14.98
C HIS A 45 10.49 -3.60 -14.46
N VAL A 46 11.52 -3.54 -15.29
CA VAL A 46 12.86 -3.03 -14.98
C VAL A 46 13.11 -1.62 -15.54
N GLY A 47 12.28 -1.16 -16.48
CA GLY A 47 12.30 0.23 -16.95
C GLY A 47 13.64 0.65 -17.60
N GLN A 48 14.18 1.81 -17.19
CA GLN A 48 15.49 2.33 -17.63
C GLN A 48 16.64 1.98 -16.67
N GLN A 49 16.43 1.03 -15.75
CA GLN A 49 17.41 0.67 -14.72
C GLN A 49 18.32 -0.42 -15.26
N ASP A 50 19.38 -0.02 -15.98
CA ASP A 50 20.35 -0.96 -16.59
C ASP A 50 21.00 -1.90 -15.56
N PHE A 51 21.10 -1.45 -14.31
CA PHE A 51 21.69 -2.24 -13.25
C PHE A 51 20.77 -3.36 -12.75
N LEU A 52 19.47 -3.10 -12.51
CA LEU A 52 18.52 -4.17 -12.15
C LEU A 52 18.41 -5.24 -13.24
N ASP A 53 18.48 -4.84 -14.51
CA ASP A 53 18.56 -5.78 -15.66
C ASP A 53 19.74 -6.74 -15.51
N ALA A 54 20.93 -6.18 -15.28
CA ALA A 54 22.17 -6.96 -15.15
C ALA A 54 22.15 -7.85 -13.90
N LEU A 55 21.66 -7.32 -12.78
CA LEU A 55 21.60 -8.03 -11.50
C LEU A 55 20.68 -9.24 -11.57
N LEU A 56 19.45 -9.05 -12.06
CA LEU A 56 18.48 -10.14 -12.19
C LEU A 56 18.87 -11.10 -13.32
N GLY A 57 19.47 -10.59 -14.40
CA GLY A 57 20.00 -11.40 -15.50
C GLY A 57 21.11 -12.35 -15.05
N THR A 58 22.10 -11.83 -14.32
CA THR A 58 23.20 -12.64 -13.75
C THR A 58 22.64 -13.73 -12.83
N PHE A 59 21.72 -13.36 -11.93
CA PHE A 59 21.06 -14.34 -11.06
C PHE A 59 20.34 -15.43 -11.85
N PHE A 60 19.62 -15.09 -12.92
CA PHE A 60 18.95 -16.06 -13.77
C PHE A 60 19.94 -16.95 -14.52
N GLU A 61 21.03 -16.40 -15.06
CA GLU A 61 22.08 -17.17 -15.73
C GLU A 61 22.74 -18.18 -14.78
N ASP A 62 23.11 -17.75 -13.57
CA ASP A 62 23.75 -18.59 -12.56
C ASP A 62 22.85 -19.76 -12.10
N HIS A 63 21.54 -19.56 -12.10
CA HIS A 63 20.56 -20.57 -11.70
C HIS A 63 19.95 -21.32 -12.91
N GLY A 64 20.42 -21.05 -14.13
CA GLY A 64 19.91 -21.67 -15.36
C GLY A 64 18.43 -21.39 -15.63
N ILE A 65 17.94 -20.21 -15.22
CA ILE A 65 16.60 -19.71 -15.51
C ILE A 65 16.63 -19.06 -16.89
N GLY A 66 15.87 -19.61 -17.83
CA GLY A 66 15.69 -19.06 -19.17
C GLY A 66 14.81 -17.81 -19.14
N TYR A 67 15.29 -16.73 -19.77
CA TYR A 67 14.52 -15.51 -19.92
C TYR A 67 14.80 -14.84 -21.27
N THR A 68 13.90 -13.95 -21.67
CA THR A 68 14.07 -13.11 -22.87
C THR A 68 13.88 -11.64 -22.52
N PHE A 69 14.57 -10.76 -23.25
CA PHE A 69 14.32 -9.33 -23.19
C PHE A 69 13.35 -8.91 -24.28
N ARG A 70 12.34 -8.11 -23.90
CA ARG A 70 11.49 -7.39 -24.85
C ARG A 70 11.53 -5.90 -24.58
N ARG A 71 11.60 -5.12 -25.64
CA ARG A 71 11.53 -3.66 -25.60
C ARG A 71 10.25 -3.21 -26.29
N GLU A 72 9.45 -2.43 -25.57
CA GLU A 72 8.23 -1.84 -26.10
C GLU A 72 8.39 -0.30 -26.11
N GLY A 73 8.58 0.26 -27.31
CA GLY A 73 8.87 1.67 -27.49
C GLY A 73 10.23 2.11 -26.93
N THR A 74 10.33 3.39 -26.57
CA THR A 74 11.59 4.01 -26.12
C THR A 74 11.85 3.86 -24.62
N LYS A 75 10.82 3.59 -23.80
CA LYS A 75 10.87 3.70 -22.34
C LYS A 75 10.64 2.41 -21.55
N SER A 76 10.12 1.35 -22.18
CA SER A 76 9.75 0.12 -21.46
C SER A 76 10.60 -1.07 -21.91
N ARG A 77 11.39 -1.60 -20.99
CA ARG A 77 12.09 -2.89 -21.12
C ARG A 77 11.52 -3.86 -20.10
N PHE A 78 11.40 -5.11 -20.53
CA PHE A 78 10.89 -6.20 -19.71
C PHE A 78 11.78 -7.43 -19.87
N MET A 79 12.03 -8.12 -18.77
CA MET A 79 12.50 -9.51 -18.78
C MET A 79 11.29 -10.43 -18.67
N LEU A 80 11.26 -11.48 -19.49
CA LEU A 80 10.17 -12.45 -19.51
C LEU A 80 10.70 -13.86 -19.31
N VAL A 81 10.12 -14.56 -18.33
CA VAL A 81 10.26 -16.00 -18.15
C VAL A 81 8.97 -16.67 -18.63
N GLU A 82 9.06 -17.53 -19.65
CA GLU A 82 7.90 -18.13 -20.33
C GLU A 82 7.96 -19.66 -20.38
N ASP A 83 9.12 -20.29 -20.10
CA ASP A 83 9.28 -21.73 -20.22
C ASP A 83 9.02 -22.49 -18.91
N ASN A 84 8.57 -23.74 -19.05
CA ASN A 84 8.14 -24.57 -17.93
C ASN A 84 9.27 -25.01 -17.00
N GLU A 85 10.53 -25.07 -17.47
CA GLU A 85 11.66 -25.49 -16.65
C GLU A 85 12.06 -24.35 -15.71
N SER A 86 12.11 -23.13 -16.23
CA SER A 86 12.39 -21.91 -15.47
C SER A 86 11.35 -21.64 -14.40
N PHE A 87 10.05 -21.86 -14.66
CA PHE A 87 9.03 -21.77 -13.62
C PHE A 87 9.26 -22.75 -12.47
N ARG A 88 9.65 -23.99 -12.76
CA ARG A 88 9.98 -24.99 -11.73
C ARG A 88 11.23 -24.60 -10.94
N LYS A 89 12.27 -24.09 -11.61
CA LYS A 89 13.48 -23.60 -10.94
C LYS A 89 13.17 -22.43 -10.01
N LEU A 90 12.41 -21.46 -10.49
CA LEU A 90 11.99 -20.31 -9.68
C LEU A 90 11.18 -20.75 -8.46
N GLN A 91 10.19 -21.63 -8.62
CA GLN A 91 9.43 -22.15 -7.48
C GLN A 91 10.35 -22.90 -6.51
N ALA A 92 11.24 -23.77 -6.99
CA ALA A 92 12.14 -24.54 -6.14
C ALA A 92 13.15 -23.67 -5.37
N ILE A 93 13.65 -22.60 -5.98
CA ILE A 93 14.60 -21.66 -5.35
C ILE A 93 13.89 -20.82 -4.29
N PHE A 94 12.66 -20.38 -4.58
CA PHE A 94 11.94 -19.41 -3.76
C PHE A 94 10.75 -20.01 -2.97
N ASP A 95 10.70 -21.32 -2.83
CA ASP A 95 9.65 -21.99 -2.06
C ASP A 95 9.64 -21.48 -0.61
N GLY A 96 8.49 -20.98 -0.17
CA GLY A 96 8.32 -20.33 1.12
C GLY A 96 9.09 -19.00 1.31
N GLN A 97 9.77 -18.48 0.28
CA GLN A 97 10.53 -17.22 0.37
C GLN A 97 9.76 -16.01 -0.17
N LEU A 98 8.92 -16.21 -1.20
CA LEU A 98 8.12 -15.13 -1.78
C LEU A 98 6.83 -14.95 -0.99
N VAL A 99 6.38 -13.71 -0.88
CA VAL A 99 5.09 -13.30 -0.34
C VAL A 99 4.15 -12.96 -1.48
N GLN A 100 4.61 -12.17 -2.45
CA GLN A 100 3.76 -11.57 -3.46
C GLN A 100 3.41 -12.52 -4.61
N LEU A 101 4.37 -13.34 -5.07
CA LEU A 101 4.20 -14.22 -6.23
C LEU A 101 4.08 -15.71 -5.89
N SER A 102 4.09 -16.07 -4.61
CA SER A 102 4.13 -17.46 -4.16
C SER A 102 2.91 -18.27 -4.62
N THR A 103 1.71 -17.71 -4.50
CA THR A 103 0.46 -18.36 -4.93
C THR A 103 0.45 -18.60 -6.44
N GLU A 104 0.79 -17.60 -7.25
CA GLU A 104 0.78 -17.74 -8.71
C GLU A 104 1.86 -18.70 -9.21
N LEU A 105 3.07 -18.67 -8.64
CA LEU A 105 4.12 -19.62 -9.01
C LEU A 105 3.74 -21.06 -8.64
N SER A 106 3.18 -21.26 -7.44
CA SER A 106 2.69 -22.58 -7.01
C SER A 106 1.56 -23.06 -7.91
N PHE A 107 0.59 -22.20 -8.23
CA PHE A 107 -0.46 -22.54 -9.17
C PHE A 107 0.08 -22.94 -10.56
N ILE A 108 1.08 -22.22 -11.08
CA ILE A 108 1.69 -22.56 -12.37
C ILE A 108 2.27 -23.96 -12.32
N VAL A 109 3.08 -24.27 -11.31
CA VAL A 109 3.85 -25.51 -11.29
C VAL A 109 3.02 -26.71 -10.83
N ASP A 110 2.19 -26.55 -9.81
CA ASP A 110 1.50 -27.66 -9.14
C ASP A 110 0.12 -27.96 -9.74
N SER A 111 -0.50 -26.98 -10.40
CA SER A 111 -1.85 -27.14 -10.97
C SER A 111 -1.86 -27.01 -12.49
N TYR A 112 -1.36 -25.89 -13.02
CA TYR A 112 -1.44 -25.60 -14.44
C TYR A 112 -0.56 -26.53 -15.29
N LEU A 113 0.70 -26.74 -14.91
CA LEU A 113 1.61 -27.59 -15.70
C LEU A 113 1.15 -29.06 -15.76
N PRO A 114 0.70 -29.71 -14.66
CA PRO A 114 0.11 -31.05 -14.71
C PRO A 114 -1.14 -31.12 -15.59
N ALA A 115 -2.08 -30.19 -15.44
CA ALA A 115 -3.30 -30.14 -16.26
C ALA A 115 -2.98 -29.89 -17.75
N ARG A 116 -1.95 -29.09 -18.05
CA ARG A 116 -1.47 -28.88 -19.43
C ARG A 116 -0.87 -30.15 -20.01
N HIS A 117 -0.08 -30.87 -19.21
CA HIS A 117 0.61 -32.09 -19.63
C HIS A 117 -0.36 -33.26 -19.86
N SER A 118 -1.37 -33.41 -19.00
CA SER A 118 -2.42 -34.42 -19.14
C SER A 118 -3.33 -34.18 -20.35
N GLY A 119 -3.33 -32.96 -20.90
CA GLY A 119 -4.20 -32.54 -21.99
C GLY A 119 -5.58 -32.05 -21.55
N GLU A 120 -5.85 -32.01 -20.24
CA GLU A 120 -7.13 -31.55 -19.66
C GLU A 120 -7.50 -30.15 -20.13
N LEU A 121 -6.51 -29.24 -20.19
CA LEU A 121 -6.71 -27.85 -20.63
C LEU A 121 -7.04 -27.70 -22.13
N ALA A 122 -6.91 -28.77 -22.92
CA ALA A 122 -7.32 -28.77 -24.32
C ALA A 122 -8.83 -29.00 -24.50
N ALA A 123 -9.54 -29.44 -23.44
CA ALA A 123 -10.98 -29.60 -23.42
C ALA A 123 -11.68 -28.32 -22.93
N LYS A 124 -12.94 -28.11 -23.34
CA LYS A 124 -13.75 -26.94 -22.97
C LYS A 124 -13.87 -26.76 -21.45
N TYR A 125 -14.15 -27.84 -20.72
CA TYR A 125 -14.30 -27.82 -19.27
C TYR A 125 -12.97 -27.52 -18.56
N GLY A 126 -11.87 -28.20 -18.93
CA GLY A 126 -10.55 -27.93 -18.36
C GLY A 126 -10.07 -26.49 -18.61
N HIS A 127 -10.37 -25.95 -19.80
CA HIS A 127 -10.09 -24.55 -20.10
C HIS A 127 -10.92 -23.61 -19.20
N LEU A 128 -12.21 -23.86 -19.00
CA LEU A 128 -13.04 -23.07 -18.09
C LEU A 128 -12.58 -23.16 -16.64
N GLN A 129 -12.19 -24.35 -16.16
CA GLN A 129 -11.62 -24.55 -14.83
C GLN A 129 -10.37 -23.68 -14.62
N LEU A 130 -9.48 -23.64 -15.61
CA LEU A 130 -8.30 -22.76 -15.61
C LEU A 130 -8.70 -21.27 -15.61
N MET A 131 -9.63 -20.86 -16.47
CA MET A 131 -10.04 -19.46 -16.54
C MET A 131 -10.72 -18.98 -15.26
N LYS A 132 -11.44 -19.85 -14.54
CA LYS A 132 -11.97 -19.54 -13.20
C LYS A 132 -10.84 -19.37 -12.19
N ALA A 133 -9.85 -20.26 -12.17
CA ALA A 133 -8.71 -20.13 -11.27
C ALA A 133 -7.91 -18.84 -11.53
N ILE A 134 -7.69 -18.46 -12.80
CA ILE A 134 -7.02 -17.21 -13.16
C ILE A 134 -7.82 -15.99 -12.69
N ALA A 135 -9.16 -16.03 -12.79
CA ALA A 135 -10.00 -14.94 -12.31
C ALA A 135 -9.86 -14.74 -10.79
N ASP A 136 -9.73 -15.83 -10.02
CA ASP A 136 -9.54 -15.76 -8.57
C ASP A 136 -8.12 -15.30 -8.19
N LEU A 137 -7.11 -15.69 -8.96
CA LEU A 137 -5.73 -15.23 -8.77
C LEU A 137 -5.54 -13.75 -9.15
N GLN A 138 -6.35 -13.23 -10.08
CA GLN A 138 -6.20 -11.89 -10.64
C GLN A 138 -7.56 -11.16 -10.74
N PRO A 139 -8.24 -10.89 -9.60
CA PRO A 139 -9.62 -10.40 -9.59
C PRO A 139 -9.78 -9.04 -10.29
N GLU A 140 -8.82 -8.13 -10.15
CA GLU A 140 -8.77 -6.87 -10.89
C GLU A 140 -8.78 -7.00 -12.42
N ARG A 141 -8.25 -8.10 -12.98
CA ARG A 141 -8.32 -8.35 -14.43
C ARG A 141 -9.68 -8.89 -14.83
N ALA A 142 -10.30 -9.70 -13.97
CA ALA A 142 -11.63 -10.23 -14.19
C ALA A 142 -12.70 -9.11 -14.18
N ALA A 143 -12.50 -8.06 -13.37
CA ALA A 143 -13.39 -6.91 -13.25
C ALA A 143 -13.28 -5.88 -14.39
N ASN A 144 -12.34 -6.04 -15.33
CA ASN A 144 -12.20 -5.12 -16.46
C ASN A 144 -13.11 -5.55 -17.63
N ASP A 145 -14.16 -4.78 -17.90
CA ASP A 145 -15.17 -5.05 -18.95
C ASP A 145 -14.59 -5.13 -20.38
N ASN A 146 -13.37 -4.63 -20.61
CA ASN A 146 -12.71 -4.73 -21.91
C ASN A 146 -12.01 -6.08 -22.15
N THR A 147 -12.03 -7.00 -21.18
CA THR A 147 -11.31 -8.28 -21.28
C THR A 147 -12.11 -9.26 -22.14
N LYS A 148 -11.66 -9.50 -23.37
CA LYS A 148 -12.37 -10.34 -24.37
C LYS A 148 -12.35 -11.86 -24.08
N HIS A 149 -11.59 -12.29 -23.07
CA HIS A 149 -11.33 -13.70 -22.77
C HIS A 149 -11.45 -13.96 -21.26
N THR A 150 -12.68 -13.95 -20.75
CA THR A 150 -13.00 -14.26 -19.34
C THR A 150 -13.64 -15.64 -19.23
N ALA A 151 -13.69 -16.20 -18.01
CA ALA A 151 -14.41 -17.45 -17.79
C ALA A 151 -15.88 -17.35 -18.25
N GLY A 152 -16.54 -16.21 -18.02
CA GLY A 152 -17.91 -15.96 -18.48
C GLY A 152 -18.06 -15.78 -20.00
N SER A 153 -17.04 -15.27 -20.71
CA SER A 153 -17.10 -15.22 -22.17
C SER A 153 -16.97 -16.62 -22.77
N PHE A 154 -16.04 -17.43 -22.26
CA PHE A 154 -15.86 -18.81 -22.72
C PHE A 154 -17.03 -19.72 -22.37
N ALA A 155 -17.67 -19.52 -21.21
CA ALA A 155 -18.85 -20.29 -20.82
C ALA A 155 -19.99 -20.10 -21.83
N ARG A 156 -20.21 -18.86 -22.27
CA ARG A 156 -21.18 -18.53 -23.33
C ARG A 156 -20.76 -19.08 -24.70
N GLU A 157 -19.49 -18.97 -25.07
CA GLU A 157 -18.98 -19.50 -26.35
C GLU A 157 -19.09 -21.02 -26.43
N PHE A 158 -18.92 -21.71 -25.30
CA PHE A 158 -18.92 -23.17 -25.23
C PHE A 158 -20.29 -23.78 -24.92
N ASP A 159 -21.28 -22.96 -24.60
CA ASP A 159 -22.62 -23.37 -24.13
C ASP A 159 -22.55 -24.22 -22.86
N ILE A 160 -21.85 -23.70 -21.84
CA ILE A 160 -21.62 -24.36 -20.54
C ILE A 160 -22.07 -23.43 -19.41
N GLU A 161 -22.83 -23.95 -18.45
CA GLU A 161 -23.22 -23.21 -17.24
C GLU A 161 -22.02 -23.01 -16.32
N LEU A 162 -21.52 -21.77 -16.19
CA LEU A 162 -20.29 -21.46 -15.45
C LEU A 162 -20.35 -21.85 -13.96
N ALA A 163 -21.53 -21.81 -13.34
CA ALA A 163 -21.75 -22.20 -11.95
C ALA A 163 -21.48 -23.69 -11.71
N SER A 164 -21.72 -24.54 -12.72
CA SER A 164 -21.52 -25.99 -12.64
C SER A 164 -20.05 -26.43 -12.76
N VAL A 165 -19.17 -25.53 -13.21
CA VAL A 165 -17.76 -25.83 -13.46
C VAL A 165 -16.95 -25.49 -12.20
N SER A 166 -16.22 -26.45 -11.63
CA SER A 166 -15.26 -26.14 -10.57
C SER A 166 -14.13 -25.25 -11.09
N ARG A 167 -13.31 -24.65 -10.23
CA ARG A 167 -12.03 -24.05 -10.66
C ARG A 167 -10.93 -25.11 -10.61
N LEU A 168 -9.88 -24.92 -11.39
CA LEU A 168 -8.64 -25.66 -11.19
C LEU A 168 -8.10 -25.34 -9.78
N GLU A 169 -7.54 -26.34 -9.09
CA GLU A 169 -7.06 -26.16 -7.72
C GLU A 169 -6.01 -25.04 -7.65
N ILE A 170 -6.18 -24.12 -6.71
CA ILE A 170 -5.18 -23.11 -6.37
C ILE A 170 -4.52 -23.57 -5.07
N PRO A 171 -3.24 -23.97 -5.09
CA PRO A 171 -2.56 -24.42 -3.90
C PRO A 171 -2.54 -23.35 -2.81
N SER A 172 -2.63 -23.76 -1.55
CA SER A 172 -2.30 -22.87 -0.44
C SER A 172 -0.78 -22.69 -0.44
N ALA A 173 -0.31 -21.59 -1.03
CA ALA A 173 1.12 -21.32 -1.07
C ALA A 173 1.64 -20.97 0.31
N SER A 174 2.77 -21.58 0.67
CA SER A 174 3.55 -21.15 1.81
C SER A 174 4.26 -19.84 1.46
N TYR A 175 4.33 -18.92 2.40
CA TYR A 175 5.15 -17.73 2.31
C TYR A 175 5.90 -17.55 3.63
N ARG A 176 6.97 -16.77 3.58
CA ARG A 176 7.84 -16.55 4.73
C ARG A 176 7.05 -15.99 5.93
N PRO A 177 7.32 -16.46 7.16
CA PRO A 177 6.59 -16.01 8.35
C PRO A 177 6.99 -14.58 8.78
N GLU A 178 8.22 -14.17 8.49
CA GLU A 178 8.80 -12.88 8.87
C GLU A 178 9.67 -12.33 7.72
N LEU A 179 9.76 -11.01 7.58
CA LEU A 179 10.64 -10.36 6.61
C LEU A 179 12.04 -10.13 7.18
N THR A 180 13.01 -9.95 6.28
CA THR A 180 14.38 -9.58 6.60
C THR A 180 14.72 -8.21 6.02
N ALA A 181 15.78 -7.59 6.53
CA ALA A 181 16.33 -6.36 5.98
C ALA A 181 16.72 -6.53 4.50
N ASP A 182 17.33 -7.67 4.14
CA ASP A 182 17.73 -8.00 2.77
C ASP A 182 16.52 -8.02 1.83
N TYR A 183 15.43 -8.68 2.24
CA TYR A 183 14.19 -8.69 1.47
C TYR A 183 13.63 -7.28 1.29
N LEU A 184 13.57 -6.48 2.36
CA LEU A 184 13.06 -5.11 2.25
C LEU A 184 13.97 -4.26 1.35
N SER A 185 15.28 -4.50 1.34
CA SER A 185 16.26 -3.80 0.49
C SER A 185 16.09 -4.14 -0.98
N GLY A 186 15.96 -5.42 -1.31
CA GLY A 186 15.63 -5.83 -2.69
C GLY A 186 14.29 -5.27 -3.15
N PHE A 187 13.31 -5.23 -2.25
CA PHE A 187 12.02 -4.63 -2.53
C PHE A 187 12.12 -3.12 -2.76
N PHE A 188 12.91 -2.42 -1.95
CA PHE A 188 13.17 -0.99 -2.06
C PHE A 188 13.92 -0.65 -3.34
N ASP A 189 14.90 -1.45 -3.75
CA ASP A 189 15.60 -1.22 -5.02
C ASP A 189 14.68 -1.36 -6.23
N GLY A 190 13.72 -2.27 -6.17
CA GLY A 190 12.71 -2.44 -7.21
C GLY A 190 11.61 -1.36 -7.24
N ARG A 191 11.14 -0.91 -6.07
CA ARG A 191 9.90 -0.10 -5.96
C ARG A 191 9.94 1.05 -4.96
N GLY A 192 11.02 1.21 -4.21
CA GLY A 192 11.25 2.28 -3.24
C GLY A 192 11.78 3.57 -3.87
N TRP A 193 11.57 4.70 -3.20
CA TRP A 193 12.18 5.98 -3.52
C TRP A 193 12.12 6.97 -2.35
N CYS A 194 13.03 7.94 -2.39
CA CYS A 194 13.04 9.07 -1.46
C CYS A 194 12.65 10.36 -2.21
N SER A 195 11.95 11.28 -1.54
CA SER A 195 11.51 12.54 -2.13
C SER A 195 11.20 13.58 -1.05
N VAL A 196 11.02 14.83 -1.49
CA VAL A 196 10.43 15.89 -0.68
C VAL A 196 9.02 16.17 -1.21
N ALA A 197 8.04 16.16 -0.31
CA ALA A 197 6.65 16.51 -0.57
C ALA A 197 6.41 17.95 -0.13
N ILE A 198 5.84 18.76 -1.03
CA ILE A 198 5.51 20.18 -0.77
C ILE A 198 4.05 20.39 -1.15
N SER A 199 3.29 21.07 -0.29
CA SER A 199 1.92 21.48 -0.56
C SER A 199 1.61 22.83 0.07
N GLU A 200 0.70 23.60 -0.54
CA GLU A 200 0.17 24.81 0.09
C GLU A 200 -0.46 24.48 1.43
N ASN A 201 -0.12 25.29 2.44
CA ASN A 201 -0.70 25.19 3.77
C ASN A 201 -0.53 26.53 4.50
N GLU A 202 -1.63 27.26 4.67
CA GLU A 202 -1.65 28.60 5.26
C GLU A 202 -1.35 28.61 6.77
N THR A 203 -1.35 27.45 7.43
CA THR A 203 -0.98 27.35 8.85
C THR A 203 0.53 27.58 9.07
N PHE A 204 1.36 27.34 8.06
CA PHE A 204 2.80 27.59 8.12
C PHE A 204 3.11 29.03 7.71
N SER A 205 4.02 29.70 8.41
CA SER A 205 4.42 31.10 8.13
C SER A 205 4.97 31.31 6.71
N VAL A 206 5.53 30.26 6.10
CA VAL A 206 6.03 30.27 4.72
C VAL A 206 4.90 30.05 3.68
N GLY A 207 3.71 29.61 4.12
CA GLY A 207 2.55 29.31 3.29
C GLY A 207 2.54 27.91 2.68
N TYR A 208 3.50 27.07 3.04
CA TYR A 208 3.67 25.72 2.49
C TYR A 208 4.10 24.76 3.59
N SER A 209 3.58 23.54 3.53
CA SER A 209 4.18 22.39 4.21
C SER A 209 5.27 21.79 3.33
N CYS A 210 6.34 21.29 3.95
CA CYS A 210 7.45 20.64 3.28
C CYS A 210 7.90 19.47 4.15
N THR A 211 7.86 18.25 3.62
CA THR A 211 8.04 17.02 4.40
C THR A 211 8.95 16.05 3.65
N PRO A 212 9.98 15.48 4.30
CA PRO A 212 10.76 14.39 3.71
C PRO A 212 9.89 13.14 3.64
N ARG A 213 10.03 12.37 2.56
CA ARG A 213 9.15 11.24 2.30
C ARG A 213 9.91 10.10 1.66
N VAL A 214 9.89 8.95 2.32
CA VAL A 214 10.34 7.67 1.78
C VAL A 214 9.09 6.83 1.50
N GLU A 215 9.01 6.26 0.30
CA GLU A 215 7.81 5.52 -0.12
C GLU A 215 8.18 4.21 -0.82
N LEU A 216 7.46 3.14 -0.48
CA LEU A 216 7.45 1.86 -1.17
C LEU A 216 6.06 1.63 -1.76
N THR A 217 5.96 1.15 -3.01
CA THR A 217 4.66 0.84 -3.59
C THR A 217 4.58 -0.46 -4.36
N ARG A 218 3.42 -1.11 -4.27
CA ARG A 218 3.10 -2.34 -4.98
C ARG A 218 1.67 -2.31 -5.48
N PRO A 219 1.44 -2.14 -6.80
CA PRO A 219 0.15 -2.43 -7.41
C PRO A 219 -0.18 -3.92 -7.26
N HIS A 220 -1.46 -4.22 -7.06
CA HIS A 220 -1.97 -5.59 -6.91
C HIS A 220 -1.24 -6.34 -5.79
N ALA A 221 -1.08 -5.67 -4.64
CA ALA A 221 -0.33 -6.23 -3.53
C ALA A 221 -1.07 -7.43 -2.92
N ASN A 222 -0.36 -8.53 -2.68
CA ASN A 222 -0.86 -9.62 -1.86
C ASN A 222 -1.19 -9.05 -0.46
N PRO A 223 -2.40 -9.27 0.10
CA PRO A 223 -2.75 -8.79 1.43
C PRO A 223 -1.74 -9.18 2.52
N ALA A 224 -1.10 -10.35 2.41
CA ALA A 224 -0.07 -10.81 3.34
C ALA A 224 1.17 -9.88 3.36
N LEU A 225 1.51 -9.26 2.22
CA LEU A 225 2.65 -8.35 2.12
C LEU A 225 2.47 -7.11 2.99
N LYS A 226 1.26 -6.52 3.02
CA LYS A 226 0.97 -5.37 3.89
C LYS A 226 1.22 -5.71 5.36
N ARG A 227 0.67 -6.85 5.80
CA ARG A 227 0.81 -7.33 7.18
C ARG A 227 2.28 -7.53 7.55
N LEU A 228 3.01 -8.31 6.72
CA LEU A 228 4.41 -8.65 6.98
C LEU A 228 5.34 -7.42 6.97
N VAL A 229 5.10 -6.46 6.07
CA VAL A 229 5.87 -5.21 6.07
C VAL A 229 5.55 -4.37 7.31
N SER A 230 4.28 -4.28 7.73
CA SER A 230 3.91 -3.60 8.97
C SER A 230 4.59 -4.22 10.19
N GLU A 231 4.42 -5.53 10.39
CA GLU A 231 5.01 -6.26 11.52
C GLU A 231 6.53 -6.11 11.56
N PHE A 232 7.20 -6.16 10.40
CA PHE A 232 8.64 -5.96 10.30
C PHE A 232 9.06 -4.54 10.69
N LEU A 233 8.41 -3.51 10.15
CA LEU A 233 8.75 -2.11 10.47
C LEU A 233 8.46 -1.77 11.93
N ASP A 234 7.32 -2.24 12.47
CA ASP A 234 6.95 -2.07 13.88
C ASP A 234 7.98 -2.72 14.81
N ALA A 235 8.48 -3.92 14.46
CA ALA A 235 9.52 -4.61 15.22
C ALA A 235 10.86 -3.86 15.22
N GLN A 236 11.14 -3.06 14.18
CA GLN A 236 12.32 -2.18 14.12
C GLN A 236 12.07 -0.79 14.74
N GLY A 237 10.86 -0.50 15.22
CA GLY A 237 10.48 0.83 15.73
C GLY A 237 10.36 1.89 14.63
N ILE A 238 10.13 1.48 13.39
CA ILE A 238 9.99 2.39 12.24
C ILE A 238 8.51 2.67 12.01
N HIS A 239 8.10 3.93 12.22
CA HIS A 239 6.72 4.36 12.02
C HIS A 239 6.44 4.64 10.55
N ALA A 240 5.46 3.93 9.98
CA ALA A 240 5.05 4.07 8.60
C ALA A 240 3.52 4.14 8.45
N ASN A 241 3.06 4.96 7.51
CA ASN A 241 1.66 5.03 7.11
C ASN A 241 1.40 4.07 5.95
N PHE A 242 0.31 3.29 6.06
CA PHE A 242 -0.06 2.28 5.08
C PHE A 242 -1.36 2.65 4.36
N TYR A 243 -1.28 2.83 3.05
CA TYR A 243 -2.44 3.11 2.20
C TYR A 243 -2.75 1.92 1.30
N SER A 244 -4.03 1.61 1.13
CA SER A 244 -4.50 0.54 0.26
C SER A 244 -5.69 1.05 -0.56
N GLN A 245 -5.42 1.49 -1.79
CA GLN A 245 -6.46 1.99 -2.70
C GLN A 245 -6.34 1.32 -4.06
N GLY A 246 -7.46 0.81 -4.59
CA GLY A 246 -7.49 0.16 -5.91
C GLY A 246 -6.52 -1.03 -6.05
N GLY A 247 -6.30 -1.79 -4.97
CA GLY A 247 -5.36 -2.91 -4.93
C GLY A 247 -3.88 -2.50 -4.88
N LYS A 248 -3.55 -1.20 -4.85
CA LYS A 248 -2.18 -0.70 -4.66
C LYS A 248 -1.88 -0.53 -3.17
N LEU A 249 -0.81 -1.16 -2.71
CA LEU A 249 -0.16 -0.87 -1.44
C LEU A 249 0.80 0.30 -1.60
N SER A 250 0.71 1.27 -0.70
CA SER A 250 1.74 2.30 -0.49
C SER A 250 2.13 2.33 0.98
N VAL A 251 3.43 2.23 1.25
CA VAL A 251 4.03 2.36 2.58
C VAL A 251 4.83 3.64 2.59
N VAL A 252 4.56 4.54 3.53
CA VAL A 252 5.09 5.90 3.53
C VAL A 252 5.69 6.23 4.88
N VAL A 253 6.98 6.56 4.90
CA VAL A 253 7.72 7.00 6.09
C VAL A 253 8.07 8.48 5.92
N THR A 254 7.64 9.31 6.88
CA THR A 254 7.81 10.78 6.84
C THR A 254 8.46 11.36 8.09
N GLU A 255 8.54 10.59 9.17
CA GLU A 255 9.09 11.08 10.44
C GLU A 255 10.61 11.16 10.38
N LEU A 256 11.18 12.28 10.85
CA LEU A 256 12.61 12.56 10.77
C LEU A 256 13.45 11.59 11.60
N GLU A 257 12.87 11.05 12.67
CA GLU A 257 13.52 10.12 13.57
C GLU A 257 13.58 8.69 13.00
N THR A 258 12.58 8.27 12.22
CA THR A 258 12.47 6.88 11.74
C THR A 258 12.99 6.69 10.31
N ILE A 259 13.08 7.75 9.49
CA ILE A 259 13.73 7.68 8.18
C ILE A 259 15.20 7.22 8.28
N PRO A 260 16.05 7.79 9.16
CA PRO A 260 17.43 7.31 9.34
C PRO A 260 17.49 5.85 9.77
N MET A 261 16.62 5.42 10.69
CA MET A 261 16.54 4.02 11.13
C MET A 261 16.23 3.07 9.96
N LEU A 262 15.29 3.45 9.09
CA LEU A 262 15.00 2.71 7.87
C LEU A 262 16.21 2.67 6.94
N PHE A 263 16.93 3.77 6.76
CA PHE A 263 18.11 3.79 5.90
C PHE A 263 19.26 2.95 6.45
N GLU A 264 19.54 3.00 7.74
CA GLU A 264 20.54 2.15 8.39
C GLU A 264 20.24 0.67 8.16
N LEU A 265 18.96 0.28 8.24
CA LEU A 265 18.51 -1.07 7.99
C LEU A 265 18.73 -1.52 6.53
N LEU A 266 18.52 -0.62 5.56
CA LEU A 266 18.58 -0.97 4.14
C LEU A 266 19.99 -0.85 3.55
N LEU A 267 20.77 0.15 3.96
CA LEU A 267 22.03 0.56 3.32
C LEU A 267 23.10 -0.55 3.28
N GLU A 268 23.03 -1.57 4.13
CA GLU A 268 23.96 -2.69 4.11
C GLU A 268 23.87 -3.47 2.78
N THR A 269 22.65 -3.74 2.31
CA THR A 269 22.39 -4.58 1.11
C THR A 269 21.78 -3.81 -0.07
N LEU A 270 21.38 -2.55 0.15
CA LEU A 270 20.87 -1.69 -0.92
C LEU A 270 21.93 -1.40 -1.99
N TRP A 271 21.51 -1.48 -3.25
CA TRP A 271 22.41 -1.38 -4.39
C TRP A 271 21.94 -0.33 -5.41
N GLU A 272 20.80 -0.54 -6.06
CA GLU A 272 20.27 0.35 -7.11
C GLU A 272 19.98 1.76 -6.58
N ARG A 273 19.43 1.85 -5.36
CA ARG A 273 19.04 3.12 -4.72
C ARG A 273 20.05 3.62 -3.71
N ARG A 274 21.21 2.97 -3.58
CA ARG A 274 22.21 3.30 -2.55
C ARG A 274 22.65 4.75 -2.58
N GLU A 275 23.06 5.26 -3.74
CA GLU A 275 23.50 6.65 -3.89
C GLU A 275 22.35 7.64 -3.63
N GLN A 276 21.12 7.30 -4.03
CA GLN A 276 19.95 8.12 -3.77
C GLN A 276 19.66 8.22 -2.27
N VAL A 277 19.70 7.09 -1.55
CA VAL A 277 19.47 7.04 -0.10
C VAL A 277 20.57 7.77 0.65
N ALA A 278 21.85 7.55 0.27
CA ALA A 278 22.97 8.27 0.85
C ALA A 278 22.84 9.80 0.63
N TYR A 279 22.53 10.24 -0.59
CA TYR A 279 22.27 11.65 -0.86
C TYR A 279 21.11 12.21 -0.01
N PHE A 280 20.02 11.47 0.12
CA PHE A 280 18.90 11.89 0.96
C PHE A 280 19.31 12.05 2.42
N SER A 281 20.06 11.08 2.95
CA SER A 281 20.56 11.06 4.31
C SER A 281 21.56 12.19 4.58
N ASP A 282 22.51 12.42 3.68
CA ASP A 282 23.64 13.31 3.92
C ASP A 282 23.37 14.76 3.49
N VAL A 283 22.37 14.98 2.62
CA VAL A 283 22.11 16.29 2.01
C VAL A 283 20.73 16.83 2.34
N ILE A 284 19.68 15.99 2.34
CA ILE A 284 18.30 16.44 2.50
C ILE A 284 17.89 16.46 3.98
N LEU A 285 18.03 15.34 4.70
CA LEU A 285 17.61 15.24 6.09
C LEU A 285 18.25 16.30 7.02
N PRO A 286 19.55 16.67 6.89
CA PRO A 286 20.15 17.70 7.73
C PRO A 286 19.43 19.05 7.64
N ARG A 287 18.87 19.40 6.47
CA ARG A 287 18.10 20.64 6.28
C ARG A 287 16.80 20.64 7.09
N PHE A 288 16.17 19.47 7.21
CA PHE A 288 14.99 19.33 8.05
C PHE A 288 15.33 19.39 9.54
N HIS A 289 16.42 18.75 9.98
CA HIS A 289 16.89 18.84 11.38
C HIS A 289 17.25 20.28 11.79
N ARG A 290 17.72 21.11 10.84
CA ARG A 290 17.97 22.55 11.06
C ARG A 290 16.71 23.41 10.99
N ASN A 291 15.54 22.84 10.71
CA ASN A 291 14.28 23.56 10.47
C ASN A 291 14.33 24.54 9.27
N ASP A 292 15.20 24.31 8.28
CA ASP A 292 15.37 25.23 7.14
C ASP A 292 14.07 25.39 6.33
N HIS A 293 13.27 24.33 6.27
CA HIS A 293 11.96 24.27 5.60
C HIS A 293 10.91 25.26 6.14
N HIS A 294 11.13 25.89 7.30
CA HIS A 294 10.25 26.93 7.84
C HIS A 294 10.53 28.34 7.31
N THR A 295 11.57 28.51 6.50
CA THR A 295 11.92 29.79 5.89
C THR A 295 11.77 29.74 4.38
N LYS A 296 11.45 30.87 3.74
CA LYS A 296 11.40 30.97 2.26
C LYS A 296 12.72 30.52 1.63
N GLN A 297 13.84 31.00 2.18
CA GLN A 297 15.19 30.64 1.71
C GLN A 297 15.47 29.15 1.84
N GLY A 298 15.24 28.57 3.02
CA GLY A 298 15.54 27.16 3.26
C GLY A 298 14.60 26.21 2.52
N LEU A 299 13.31 26.55 2.37
CA LEU A 299 12.38 25.77 1.55
C LEU A 299 12.80 25.80 0.08
N TYR A 300 13.16 26.97 -0.46
CA TYR A 300 13.73 27.10 -1.79
C TYR A 300 14.98 26.22 -1.96
N GLU A 301 15.95 26.30 -1.05
CA GLU A 301 17.17 25.49 -1.12
C GLU A 301 16.91 23.99 -1.04
N ILE A 302 15.98 23.55 -0.17
CA ILE A 302 15.54 22.14 -0.10
C ILE A 302 14.93 21.73 -1.45
N SER A 303 14.10 22.57 -2.07
CA SER A 303 13.51 22.27 -3.38
C SER A 303 14.58 22.14 -4.46
N THR A 304 15.61 22.99 -4.45
CA THR A 304 16.76 22.95 -5.37
C THR A 304 17.61 21.70 -5.18
N LEU A 305 17.81 21.29 -3.92
CA LEU A 305 18.53 20.08 -3.54
C LEU A 305 17.74 18.81 -3.87
N ALA A 306 16.41 18.87 -3.85
CA ALA A 306 15.55 17.73 -4.13
C ALA A 306 15.35 17.43 -5.63
N GLU A 307 15.71 18.34 -6.53
CA GLU A 307 15.55 18.15 -7.98
C GLU A 307 16.13 16.84 -8.54
N PRO A 308 17.34 16.39 -8.16
CA PRO A 308 17.89 15.13 -8.63
C PRO A 308 17.09 13.89 -8.19
N LEU A 309 16.26 14.03 -7.15
CA LEU A 309 15.44 12.95 -6.59
C LEU A 309 14.08 12.82 -7.29
N PHE A 310 13.73 13.77 -8.15
CA PHE A 310 12.42 13.77 -8.79
C PHE A 310 12.28 12.63 -9.80
N ARG A 311 11.17 11.88 -9.68
CA ARG A 311 10.81 10.87 -10.67
C ARG A 311 10.48 11.54 -12.01
N SER A 312 11.26 11.22 -13.04
CA SER A 312 10.93 11.52 -14.44
C SER A 312 9.87 10.53 -14.96
N THR A 313 8.69 10.48 -14.33
CA THR A 313 7.69 9.44 -14.67
C THR A 313 6.56 9.91 -15.57
N THR A 314 6.36 11.21 -15.72
CA THR A 314 5.39 11.78 -16.66
C THR A 314 5.82 13.21 -16.90
N GLY A 315 5.84 13.70 -18.16
CA GLY A 315 6.22 15.07 -18.51
C GLY A 315 5.31 16.18 -17.94
N LYS A 316 4.66 15.96 -16.79
CA LYS A 316 4.05 16.99 -15.97
C LYS A 316 5.16 17.60 -15.12
N GLN A 317 5.37 18.91 -15.31
CA GLN A 317 6.22 19.71 -14.44
C GLN A 317 5.69 19.63 -13.01
N ARG A 318 6.57 19.51 -12.02
CA ARG A 318 6.16 19.61 -10.62
C ARG A 318 5.63 21.02 -10.37
N GLN A 319 4.56 21.14 -9.58
CA GLN A 319 3.95 22.43 -9.29
C GLN A 319 4.85 23.29 -8.39
N TYR A 320 5.51 22.69 -7.40
CA TYR A 320 6.34 23.35 -6.40
C TYR A 320 7.79 22.90 -6.53
N ASP A 321 8.48 23.36 -7.57
CA ASP A 321 9.92 23.18 -7.79
C ASP A 321 10.70 24.48 -7.45
N ALA A 322 12.02 24.46 -7.58
CA ALA A 322 12.85 25.64 -7.29
C ALA A 322 12.47 26.85 -8.15
N SER A 323 12.16 26.62 -9.44
CA SER A 323 11.76 27.67 -10.36
C SER A 323 10.44 28.34 -9.95
N TYR A 324 9.47 27.58 -9.43
CA TYR A 324 8.25 28.13 -8.86
C TYR A 324 8.53 29.10 -7.70
N PHE A 325 9.43 28.72 -6.78
CA PHE A 325 9.76 29.57 -5.63
C PHE A 325 10.63 30.77 -6.00
N GLU A 326 11.50 30.65 -7.01
CA GLU A 326 12.23 31.79 -7.59
C GLU A 326 11.26 32.83 -8.18
N GLU A 327 10.26 32.39 -8.94
CA GLU A 327 9.24 33.28 -9.49
C GLU A 327 8.41 33.94 -8.38
N ARG A 328 8.07 33.17 -7.33
CA ARG A 328 7.20 33.63 -6.24
C ARG A 328 7.89 34.57 -5.26
N TRP A 329 9.16 34.31 -4.92
CA TRP A 329 9.87 34.98 -3.82
C TRP A 329 11.14 35.72 -4.27
N GLY A 330 11.39 35.85 -5.57
CA GLY A 330 12.66 36.32 -6.18
C GLY A 330 13.51 37.30 -5.35
N ASP A 331 12.99 38.49 -5.03
CA ASP A 331 13.76 39.53 -4.31
C ASP A 331 14.06 39.20 -2.83
N GLU A 332 13.41 38.17 -2.28
CA GLU A 332 13.60 37.68 -0.91
C GLU A 332 14.59 36.50 -0.84
N LEU A 333 15.05 35.99 -1.98
CA LEU A 333 15.92 34.83 -2.07
C LEU A 333 17.36 35.19 -2.42
N VAL A 334 18.30 34.45 -1.85
CA VAL A 334 19.70 34.43 -2.26
C VAL A 334 19.96 33.14 -3.02
N VAL A 335 20.04 33.23 -4.35
CA VAL A 335 20.33 32.06 -5.21
C VAL A 335 21.79 31.64 -5.00
N ARG A 336 21.99 30.38 -4.58
CA ARG A 336 23.31 29.76 -4.37
C ARG A 336 23.47 28.57 -5.31
N GLU A 337 24.71 28.27 -5.70
CA GLU A 337 24.99 27.08 -6.50
C GLU A 337 24.69 25.80 -5.70
N ARG A 338 24.12 24.78 -6.35
CA ARG A 338 23.79 23.49 -5.70
C ARG A 338 24.99 22.85 -4.99
N ALA A 339 26.19 22.95 -5.57
CA ALA A 339 27.41 22.43 -4.95
C ALA A 339 27.66 23.06 -3.58
N THR A 340 27.51 24.39 -3.47
CA THR A 340 27.61 25.12 -2.20
C THR A 340 26.53 24.67 -1.21
N LEU A 341 25.30 24.40 -1.68
CA LEU A 341 24.21 23.92 -0.83
C LEU A 341 24.49 22.50 -0.29
N ILE A 342 25.09 21.63 -1.10
CA ILE A 342 25.48 20.28 -0.67
C ILE A 342 26.54 20.35 0.42
N GLU A 343 27.60 21.16 0.22
CA GLU A 343 28.64 21.36 1.23
C GLU A 343 28.08 21.92 2.53
N ASP A 344 27.17 22.90 2.45
CA ASP A 344 26.50 23.49 3.60
C ASP A 344 25.63 22.47 4.35
N SER A 345 24.94 21.55 3.66
CA SER A 345 24.17 20.46 4.32
C SER A 345 25.06 19.54 5.17
N GLN A 346 26.34 19.42 4.82
CA GLN A 346 27.30 18.52 5.48
C GLN A 346 28.08 19.19 6.62
N THR A 347 27.83 20.47 6.90
CA THR A 347 28.41 21.17 8.04
C THR A 347 27.69 20.84 9.35
N ASP A 348 28.41 20.88 10.46
CA ASP A 348 27.90 20.59 11.82
C ASP A 348 27.22 21.84 12.44
N ASP A 349 26.43 22.55 11.63
CA ASP A 349 25.79 23.82 12.04
C ASP A 349 24.63 23.57 13.02
N ALA A 350 24.57 24.41 14.06
CA ALA A 350 23.56 24.32 15.11
C ALA A 350 22.12 24.44 14.56
N VAL A 351 21.19 23.67 15.14
CA VAL A 351 19.74 23.74 14.88
C VAL A 351 19.26 25.20 14.93
N ARG A 352 18.68 25.72 13.85
CA ARG A 352 18.09 27.07 13.86
C ARG A 352 16.84 27.03 14.74
N ALA A 353 16.74 27.96 15.68
CA ALA A 353 15.53 28.16 16.46
C ALA A 353 14.38 28.50 15.49
N PRO A 354 13.20 27.86 15.61
CA PRO A 354 12.04 28.25 14.82
C PRO A 354 11.71 29.73 15.11
N PRO A 355 11.25 30.51 14.12
CA PRO A 355 10.98 31.94 14.30
C PRO A 355 9.92 32.19 15.39
N GLU A 356 10.05 33.32 16.11
CA GLU A 356 9.22 33.74 17.27
C GLU A 356 7.71 33.89 16.96
N THR A 357 7.34 33.93 15.68
CA THR A 357 5.94 33.92 15.19
C THR A 357 5.34 32.53 15.08
N TYR A 358 6.03 31.49 15.55
CA TYR A 358 5.45 30.19 15.85
C TYR A 358 4.54 30.34 17.08
N LEU A 359 3.28 30.70 16.85
CA LEU A 359 2.19 30.39 17.77
C LEU A 359 1.68 29.00 17.37
N PRO A 360 2.10 27.90 18.01
CA PRO A 360 1.26 26.74 18.04
C PRO A 360 0.05 27.16 18.87
N ALA A 361 -1.14 27.15 18.28
CA ALA A 361 -2.34 27.18 19.09
C ALA A 361 -2.39 25.87 19.88
N ILE A 362 -1.79 25.92 21.08
CA ILE A 362 -1.99 25.04 22.24
C ILE A 362 -1.65 23.55 22.04
N ASP A 363 -0.66 23.18 22.84
CA ASP A 363 -0.21 21.88 23.34
C ASP A 363 0.86 21.08 22.57
N THR A 364 2.01 21.10 23.21
CA THR A 364 3.25 20.38 22.97
C THR A 364 3.05 18.87 23.18
N ASP A 365 3.73 18.06 22.35
CA ASP A 365 3.74 16.58 22.27
C ASP A 365 2.81 15.91 21.23
N ALA A 366 2.03 16.67 20.45
CA ALA A 366 1.09 16.10 19.47
C ALA A 366 1.65 15.87 18.04
N ASP A 367 2.85 16.36 17.70
CA ASP A 367 3.40 16.29 16.32
C ASP A 367 4.47 15.20 16.12
N ARG A 368 4.51 14.20 17.01
CA ARG A 368 5.52 13.12 17.01
C ARG A 368 5.03 11.74 16.60
N ARG A 369 3.77 11.60 16.19
CA ARG A 369 3.19 10.35 15.66
C ARG A 369 2.05 10.74 14.73
N SER A 370 1.88 10.04 13.62
CA SER A 370 0.83 10.32 12.62
C SER A 370 -0.53 10.69 13.27
N PRO A 371 -1.29 11.65 12.71
CA PRO A 371 -2.60 12.07 13.26
C PRO A 371 -3.55 10.90 13.52
N ASP A 372 -3.50 9.85 12.68
CA ASP A 372 -4.26 8.61 12.85
C ASP A 372 -3.85 7.80 14.10
N SER A 373 -2.58 7.84 14.52
CA SER A 373 -2.11 7.06 15.67
C SER A 373 -2.39 7.72 17.03
N ALA A 374 -2.30 9.06 17.11
CA ALA A 374 -2.61 9.81 18.32
C ALA A 374 -4.13 9.86 18.56
N PHE A 375 -4.91 10.12 17.50
CA PHE A 375 -6.36 10.03 17.52
C PHE A 375 -6.81 8.62 17.90
N ARG A 376 -6.29 7.59 17.22
CA ARG A 376 -6.62 6.18 17.55
C ARG A 376 -6.29 5.85 18.99
N ARG A 377 -5.15 6.28 19.51
CA ARG A 377 -4.79 6.05 20.91
C ARG A 377 -5.75 6.77 21.87
N ALA A 378 -6.08 8.03 21.61
CA ALA A 378 -7.01 8.79 22.44
C ALA A 378 -8.42 8.16 22.45
N VAL A 379 -8.89 7.70 21.28
CA VAL A 379 -10.18 7.00 21.17
C VAL A 379 -10.11 5.63 21.86
N LEU A 380 -9.04 4.86 21.70
CA LEU A 380 -8.89 3.58 22.42
C LEU A 380 -8.83 3.78 23.94
N GLU A 381 -8.11 4.79 24.44
CA GLU A 381 -8.06 5.13 25.88
C GLU A 381 -9.45 5.52 26.41
N ARG A 382 -10.21 6.31 25.64
CA ARG A 382 -11.60 6.70 25.97
C ARG A 382 -12.53 5.50 26.13
N TYR A 383 -12.35 4.47 25.31
CA TYR A 383 -13.14 3.24 25.35
C TYR A 383 -12.51 2.13 26.21
N GLY A 384 -11.46 2.44 26.98
CA GLY A 384 -10.79 1.48 27.87
C GLY A 384 -10.09 0.32 27.14
N HIS A 385 -9.77 0.49 25.86
CA HIS A 385 -9.28 -0.54 24.95
C HIS A 385 -10.28 -1.67 24.69
N ASN A 386 -11.58 -1.38 24.66
CA ASN A 386 -12.62 -2.36 24.37
C ASN A 386 -13.50 -1.94 23.19
N CYS A 387 -13.96 -2.92 22.41
CA CYS A 387 -15.02 -2.71 21.44
C CYS A 387 -16.31 -2.28 22.17
N ALA A 388 -16.92 -1.18 21.71
CA ALA A 388 -18.12 -0.60 22.30
C ALA A 388 -19.33 -1.54 22.33
N ILE A 389 -19.42 -2.45 21.36
CA ILE A 389 -20.56 -3.36 21.20
C ILE A 389 -20.30 -4.71 21.89
N THR A 390 -19.16 -5.34 21.60
CA THR A 390 -18.87 -6.71 22.06
C THR A 390 -18.10 -6.76 23.38
N GLY A 391 -17.48 -5.65 23.80
CA GLY A 391 -16.54 -5.64 24.91
C GLY A 391 -15.19 -6.32 24.61
N LEU A 392 -14.93 -6.77 23.37
CA LEU A 392 -13.66 -7.37 22.95
C LEU A 392 -12.49 -6.45 23.30
N GLY A 393 -11.47 -6.95 24.01
CA GLY A 393 -10.33 -6.17 24.51
C GLY A 393 -8.98 -6.47 23.85
N ASP A 394 -8.94 -7.27 22.77
CA ASP A 394 -7.71 -7.52 22.02
C ASP A 394 -7.48 -6.37 21.02
N THR A 395 -6.50 -5.52 21.31
CA THR A 395 -6.21 -4.30 20.55
C THR A 395 -5.87 -4.53 19.08
N ARG A 396 -5.47 -5.75 18.69
CA ARG A 396 -5.24 -6.15 17.29
C ARG A 396 -6.53 -6.30 16.49
N LEU A 397 -7.66 -6.48 17.17
CA LEU A 397 -9.00 -6.66 16.62
C LEU A 397 -9.90 -5.45 16.89
N LEU A 398 -9.31 -4.29 17.19
CA LEU A 398 -10.02 -3.04 17.40
C LEU A 398 -9.76 -2.06 16.27
N GLU A 399 -10.81 -1.43 15.79
CA GLU A 399 -10.81 -0.38 14.80
C GLU A 399 -11.53 0.85 15.35
N VAL A 400 -11.12 2.02 14.86
CA VAL A 400 -11.73 3.29 15.23
C VAL A 400 -12.55 3.75 14.03
N ALA A 401 -13.87 3.70 14.18
CA ALA A 401 -14.81 4.17 13.18
C ALA A 401 -15.16 5.63 13.47
N HIS A 402 -15.10 6.50 12.46
CA HIS A 402 -15.60 7.86 12.60
C HIS A 402 -17.13 7.83 12.55
N ILE A 403 -17.78 8.64 13.39
CA ILE A 403 -19.25 8.72 13.40
C ILE A 403 -19.72 9.53 12.20
N VAL A 404 -19.17 10.73 12.00
CA VAL A 404 -19.42 11.58 10.83
C VAL A 404 -18.19 11.59 9.91
N PRO A 405 -18.34 11.36 8.58
CA PRO A 405 -17.23 11.29 7.64
C PRO A 405 -16.44 12.60 7.46
N TRP A 406 -15.15 12.43 7.13
CA TRP A 406 -14.10 13.44 6.94
C TRP A 406 -14.46 14.66 6.06
N ALA A 407 -15.45 14.53 5.17
CA ALA A 407 -15.80 15.58 4.21
C ALA A 407 -16.82 16.61 4.73
N ALA A 408 -17.44 16.38 5.90
CA ALA A 408 -18.60 17.13 6.35
C ALA A 408 -18.35 18.11 7.51
N ASP A 409 -17.24 18.00 8.25
CA ASP A 409 -16.93 18.87 9.40
C ASP A 409 -15.45 19.24 9.46
N SER A 410 -15.15 20.53 9.29
CA SER A 410 -13.78 21.06 9.32
C SER A 410 -13.24 21.37 10.72
N ASP A 411 -14.13 21.51 11.71
CA ASP A 411 -13.78 22.00 13.04
C ASP A 411 -13.76 20.87 14.10
N GLY A 412 -14.43 19.74 13.84
CA GLY A 412 -14.44 18.52 14.69
C GLY A 412 -13.48 17.40 14.27
N ARG A 413 -12.51 17.68 13.39
CA ARG A 413 -11.67 16.70 12.65
C ARG A 413 -10.93 15.67 13.50
N ASP A 414 -10.49 16.06 14.69
CA ASP A 414 -9.69 15.21 15.60
C ASP A 414 -10.37 15.03 16.96
N ASP A 415 -11.66 15.34 17.09
CA ASP A 415 -12.37 15.15 18.36
C ASP A 415 -12.60 13.64 18.60
N PRO A 416 -12.00 13.03 19.64
CA PRO A 416 -12.22 11.62 19.96
C PRO A 416 -13.68 11.28 20.28
N SER A 417 -14.55 12.27 20.45
CA SER A 417 -16.00 12.09 20.62
C SER A 417 -16.72 11.75 19.32
N ASN A 418 -16.14 12.11 18.16
CA ASN A 418 -16.64 11.78 16.82
C ASN A 418 -16.14 10.40 16.34
N ALA A 419 -15.89 9.47 17.26
CA ALA A 419 -15.47 8.13 16.92
C ALA A 419 -15.97 7.08 17.90
N VAL A 420 -16.06 5.84 17.42
CA VAL A 420 -16.44 4.66 18.19
C VAL A 420 -15.45 3.52 17.95
N VAL A 421 -15.08 2.81 19.01
CA VAL A 421 -14.20 1.63 18.91
C VAL A 421 -15.03 0.39 18.60
N LEU A 422 -14.76 -0.25 17.46
CA LEU A 422 -15.48 -1.42 16.96
C LEU A 422 -14.51 -2.56 16.63
N ASN A 423 -15.01 -3.78 16.46
CA ASN A 423 -14.25 -4.83 15.78
C ASN A 423 -14.41 -4.66 14.25
N PRO A 424 -13.60 -5.32 13.41
CA PRO A 424 -13.65 -5.13 11.95
C PRO A 424 -15.02 -5.40 11.32
N LEU A 425 -15.76 -6.41 11.83
CA LEU A 425 -17.09 -6.75 11.32
C LEU A 425 -18.09 -5.62 11.63
N HIS A 426 -18.09 -5.13 12.86
CA HIS A 426 -19.01 -4.09 13.30
C HIS A 426 -18.66 -2.73 12.70
N HIS A 427 -17.37 -2.45 12.46
CA HIS A 427 -16.95 -1.23 11.78
C HIS A 427 -17.51 -1.17 10.36
N GLU A 428 -17.30 -2.22 9.57
CA GLU A 428 -17.82 -2.28 8.20
C GLU A 428 -19.36 -2.26 8.18
N ALA A 429 -20.01 -2.94 9.13
CA ALA A 429 -21.47 -2.92 9.25
C ALA A 429 -22.02 -1.53 9.64
N TYR A 430 -21.30 -0.78 10.49
CA TYR A 430 -21.66 0.60 10.88
C TYR A 430 -21.50 1.59 9.72
N ASP A 431 -20.41 1.48 8.96
CA ASP A 431 -20.13 2.33 7.80
C ASP A 431 -21.16 2.12 6.68
N ARG A 432 -21.65 0.89 6.52
CA ARG A 432 -22.73 0.54 5.59
C ARG A 432 -24.13 0.85 6.11
N GLY A 433 -24.25 1.34 7.34
CA GLY A 433 -25.54 1.65 7.96
C GLY A 433 -26.41 0.42 8.22
N LEU A 434 -25.82 -0.75 8.48
CA LEU A 434 -26.55 -1.98 8.81
C LEU A 434 -27.02 -2.02 10.27
N PHE A 435 -26.47 -1.15 11.12
CA PHE A 435 -27.01 -0.81 12.42
C PHE A 435 -26.65 0.65 12.73
N VAL A 436 -27.33 1.23 13.71
CA VAL A 436 -27.08 2.59 14.21
C VAL A 436 -26.93 2.58 15.73
N ILE A 437 -26.30 3.62 16.27
CA ILE A 437 -26.29 3.90 17.72
C ILE A 437 -27.09 5.18 17.92
N ASP A 438 -28.19 5.12 18.67
CA ASP A 438 -29.03 6.30 18.92
C ASP A 438 -28.41 7.26 19.93
N THR A 439 -29.01 8.44 20.10
CA THR A 439 -28.52 9.47 21.02
C THR A 439 -28.60 9.06 22.49
N GLU A 440 -29.31 7.99 22.83
CA GLU A 440 -29.35 7.35 24.16
C GLU A 440 -28.38 6.17 24.30
N TYR A 441 -27.50 6.01 23.30
CA TYR A 441 -26.49 4.96 23.17
C TYR A 441 -27.06 3.55 23.04
N ARG A 442 -28.25 3.41 22.44
CA ARG A 442 -28.81 2.10 22.11
C ARG A 442 -28.48 1.71 20.69
N VAL A 443 -28.09 0.46 20.50
CA VAL A 443 -27.90 -0.14 19.18
C VAL A 443 -29.28 -0.45 18.58
N HIS A 444 -29.49 -0.09 17.33
CA HIS A 444 -30.64 -0.55 16.53
C HIS A 444 -30.13 -1.17 15.25
N VAL A 445 -30.58 -2.39 14.93
CA VAL A 445 -30.14 -3.15 13.75
C VAL A 445 -31.16 -3.00 12.62
N ALA A 446 -30.67 -3.01 11.37
CA ALA A 446 -31.54 -2.94 10.21
C ALA A 446 -32.53 -4.12 10.19
N PRO A 447 -33.81 -3.89 9.82
CA PRO A 447 -34.86 -4.91 9.90
C PRO A 447 -34.72 -6.05 8.88
N GLU A 448 -33.90 -5.87 7.83
CA GLU A 448 -33.63 -6.88 6.80
C GLU A 448 -32.11 -6.94 6.56
N LEU A 449 -31.48 -8.02 7.03
CA LEU A 449 -30.09 -8.36 6.71
C LEU A 449 -30.10 -9.55 5.74
N ASP A 450 -29.42 -9.41 4.59
CA ASP A 450 -29.45 -10.38 3.49
C ASP A 450 -28.67 -11.69 3.77
N ASP A 451 -27.98 -11.79 4.91
CA ASP A 451 -27.09 -12.89 5.29
C ASP A 451 -27.36 -13.38 6.71
N GLU A 452 -27.57 -14.69 6.87
CA GLU A 452 -27.93 -15.35 8.14
C GLU A 452 -26.83 -15.24 9.19
N TYR A 453 -25.56 -15.31 8.78
CA TYR A 453 -24.45 -15.16 9.72
C TYR A 453 -24.35 -13.72 10.23
N LEU A 454 -24.54 -12.73 9.36
CA LEU A 454 -24.52 -11.33 9.74
C LEU A 454 -25.70 -10.98 10.67
N ASP A 455 -26.88 -11.54 10.40
CA ASP A 455 -28.05 -11.41 11.28
C ASP A 455 -27.75 -11.97 12.68
N GLU A 456 -27.19 -13.18 12.78
CA GLU A 456 -26.78 -13.74 14.07
C GLU A 456 -25.76 -12.87 14.82
N GLN A 457 -24.80 -12.27 14.10
CA GLN A 457 -23.76 -11.44 14.72
C GLN A 457 -24.27 -10.07 15.20
N LEU A 458 -25.30 -9.50 14.55
CA LEU A 458 -25.79 -8.15 14.86
C LEU A 458 -27.09 -8.16 15.68
N ALA A 459 -28.04 -9.04 15.37
CA ALA A 459 -29.38 -9.05 15.97
C ALA A 459 -29.35 -9.23 17.50
N SER A 460 -28.35 -9.94 18.01
CA SER A 460 -28.15 -10.11 19.46
C SER A 460 -27.86 -8.80 20.22
N TYR A 461 -27.44 -7.75 19.51
CA TYR A 461 -27.16 -6.44 20.08
C TYR A 461 -28.31 -5.44 19.88
N ASP A 462 -29.35 -5.76 19.11
CA ASP A 462 -30.49 -4.86 18.92
C ASP A 462 -31.16 -4.48 20.25
N GLY A 463 -31.39 -3.19 20.46
CA GLY A 463 -31.94 -2.61 21.69
C GLY A 463 -30.95 -2.53 22.86
N THR A 464 -29.74 -3.08 22.74
CA THR A 464 -28.73 -3.06 23.79
C THR A 464 -28.24 -1.63 24.02
N ARG A 465 -28.24 -1.21 25.29
CA ARG A 465 -27.68 0.08 25.69
C ARG A 465 -26.19 -0.09 25.94
N LEU A 466 -25.38 0.64 25.20
CA LEU A 466 -23.93 0.68 25.39
C LEU A 466 -23.59 1.52 26.63
N GLU A 467 -22.61 1.05 27.39
CA GLU A 467 -22.09 1.76 28.56
C GLU A 467 -20.71 2.32 28.26
N PHE A 468 -20.50 3.57 28.66
CA PHE A 468 -19.23 4.27 28.49
C PHE A 468 -18.75 4.80 29.83
N PRO A 469 -17.42 4.92 30.05
CA PRO A 469 -16.89 5.68 31.16
C PRO A 469 -17.45 7.11 31.20
N GLU A 470 -17.48 7.74 32.37
CA GLU A 470 -18.07 9.08 32.54
C GLU A 470 -17.35 10.11 31.65
N GLY A 471 -18.11 10.79 30.78
CA GLY A 471 -17.58 11.74 29.79
C GLY A 471 -16.93 11.11 28.54
N ALA A 472 -16.91 9.77 28.45
CA ALA A 472 -16.24 9.03 27.37
C ALA A 472 -17.19 8.55 26.26
N GLY A 473 -18.51 8.79 26.37
CA GLY A 473 -19.45 8.40 25.34
C GLY A 473 -19.26 9.20 24.03
N PRO A 474 -19.68 8.63 22.88
CA PRO A 474 -19.63 9.33 21.59
C PRO A 474 -20.53 10.57 21.57
N ASP A 475 -20.20 11.54 20.72
CA ASP A 475 -20.97 12.77 20.59
C ASP A 475 -22.38 12.49 20.07
N ARG A 476 -23.38 13.02 20.77
CA ARG A 476 -24.79 12.75 20.49
C ARG A 476 -25.27 13.45 19.21
N ALA A 477 -24.78 14.65 18.92
CA ALA A 477 -25.10 15.37 17.70
C ALA A 477 -24.45 14.70 16.49
N ALA A 478 -23.23 14.17 16.64
CA ALA A 478 -22.57 13.38 15.60
C ALA A 478 -23.36 12.09 15.30
N LEU A 479 -23.79 11.37 16.33
CA LEU A 479 -24.63 10.18 16.18
C LEU A 479 -25.95 10.52 15.48
N GLU A 480 -26.61 11.60 15.86
CA GLU A 480 -27.85 12.05 15.23
C GLU A 480 -27.64 12.37 13.74
N ALA A 481 -26.62 13.17 13.42
CA ALA A 481 -26.28 13.53 12.05
C ALA A 481 -25.96 12.31 11.18
N ARG A 482 -25.21 11.33 11.71
CA ARG A 482 -24.92 10.07 11.02
C ARG A 482 -26.19 9.25 10.79
N ASN A 483 -27.04 9.14 11.79
CA ASN A 483 -28.26 8.35 11.71
C ASN A 483 -29.27 8.95 10.70
N ASP A 484 -29.25 10.26 10.49
CA ASP A 484 -30.03 10.93 9.44
C ASP A 484 -29.61 10.55 8.01
N GLU A 485 -28.42 9.97 7.81
CA GLU A 485 -28.03 9.44 6.50
C GLU A 485 -28.57 8.01 6.26
N VAL A 486 -29.06 7.35 7.31
CA VAL A 486 -29.48 5.94 7.27
C VAL A 486 -30.98 5.84 6.97
N ARG A 487 -31.30 5.46 5.73
CA ARG A 487 -32.67 5.46 5.19
C ARG A 487 -33.68 4.65 6.02
N TRP A 488 -33.37 3.40 6.37
CA TRP A 488 -34.31 2.53 7.11
C TRP A 488 -34.56 3.05 8.54
N TRP A 489 -33.58 3.74 9.12
CA TRP A 489 -33.70 4.36 10.44
C TRP A 489 -34.67 5.53 10.42
N GLN A 490 -34.63 6.38 9.39
CA GLN A 490 -35.59 7.47 9.19
C GLN A 490 -37.02 6.95 9.00
N GLU A 491 -37.17 5.89 8.20
CA GLU A 491 -38.47 5.26 7.92
C GLU A 491 -39.09 4.63 9.20
N THR A 492 -38.27 4.08 10.08
CA THR A 492 -38.69 3.48 11.35
C THR A 492 -38.97 4.53 12.44
N SER A 493 -38.19 5.61 12.48
CA SER A 493 -38.32 6.71 13.46
C SER A 493 -39.58 7.55 13.23
N ALA A 494 -40.03 7.69 11.98
CA ALA A 494 -41.31 8.33 11.65
C ALA A 494 -42.54 7.58 12.18
N THR A 495 -42.38 6.33 12.61
CA THR A 495 -43.44 5.48 13.18
C THR A 495 -43.41 5.42 14.72
N ARG A 496 -42.38 6.04 15.36
CA ARG A 496 -42.20 6.09 16.83
C ARG A 496 -42.70 7.40 17.48
N ILE A 497 -43.31 8.31 16.70
CA ILE A 497 -44.08 9.49 17.16
C ILE A 497 -45.57 9.15 17.12
#